data_AF-A0A4Z1GSC7-F1
#
_entry.id   AF-A0A4Z1GSC7-F1
#
_cell.length_a   1.000
_cell.length_b   1.000
_cell.length_c   1.000
_cell.angle_alpha   90.00
_cell.angle_beta   90.00
_cell.angle_gamma   90.00
#
_symmetry.space_group_name_H-M   'P 1'
#
loop_
_entity.id
_entity.type
_entity.pdbx_description
1 polymer ?
#
loop_
_entity_poly.entity_id
_entity_poly.type
_entity_poly.pdbx_seq_one_letter_code
_entity_poly.pdbx_strand_id
1 'polypeptide(L)'
;MSQVIPIQRVQNNHIEAFEIDFDQYITERRQDCRSWNQTIKGTLSNRIEQCKIAIEKLDKEINLCDERASSIELDRVSPPYYQCWLLENYEQLLSILYALKAWFRQYQDDYEALHHALSNRDAMTAEEIQRDLEEPSEYGLPTEEESQSEPEEDSEVEDDSEDGSESGFEDDPEQS
;
A
#
# COMPACT_ATOMS: atom_id res chain seq x y z
N MET A 1 -42.91 25.18 -36.42
CA MET A 1 -41.74 24.30 -36.54
C MET A 1 -40.86 24.56 -35.34
N SER A 2 -40.86 23.67 -34.34
CA SER A 2 -39.99 23.80 -33.16
C SER A 2 -38.57 23.43 -33.56
N GLN A 3 -37.65 24.39 -33.44
CA GLN A 3 -36.23 24.10 -33.48
C GLN A 3 -35.87 23.36 -32.19
N VAL A 4 -35.56 22.08 -32.32
CA VAL A 4 -34.89 21.29 -31.28
C VAL A 4 -33.45 21.77 -31.28
N ILE A 5 -33.07 22.53 -30.25
CA ILE A 5 -31.67 22.87 -30.01
C ILE A 5 -30.98 21.55 -29.67
N PRO A 6 -29.95 21.10 -30.42
CA PRO A 6 -29.19 19.95 -30.02
C PRO A 6 -28.48 20.32 -28.73
N ILE A 7 -28.84 19.66 -27.63
CA ILE A 7 -28.05 19.67 -26.40
C ILE A 7 -26.70 19.11 -26.82
N GLN A 8 -25.74 20.01 -27.05
CA GLN A 8 -24.34 19.65 -27.10
C GLN A 8 -24.11 18.83 -25.84
N ARG A 9 -23.86 17.52 -26.02
CA ARG A 9 -23.11 16.73 -25.05
C ARG A 9 -21.77 17.44 -24.93
N VAL A 10 -21.71 18.49 -24.11
CA VAL A 10 -20.48 18.94 -23.48
C VAL A 10 -20.13 17.74 -22.62
N GLN A 11 -19.33 16.86 -23.18
CA GLN A 11 -18.92 15.64 -22.53
C GLN A 11 -18.26 16.05 -21.20
N ASN A 12 -18.58 15.33 -20.12
CA ASN A 12 -18.03 15.46 -18.78
C ASN A 12 -16.51 15.12 -18.71
N ASN A 13 -15.75 15.49 -19.74
CA ASN A 13 -14.37 15.05 -19.95
C ASN A 13 -13.36 15.66 -18.96
N HIS A 14 -13.76 16.68 -18.18
CA HIS A 14 -12.79 17.40 -17.35
C HIS A 14 -12.36 16.58 -16.14
N ILE A 15 -13.26 15.74 -15.58
CA ILE A 15 -12.89 14.87 -14.46
C ILE A 15 -12.46 13.46 -14.89
N GLU A 16 -12.95 12.92 -16.03
CA GLU A 16 -12.46 11.64 -16.56
C GLU A 16 -10.93 11.65 -16.78
N ALA A 17 -10.32 12.82 -17.01
CA ALA A 17 -8.86 12.98 -17.10
C ALA A 17 -8.11 12.81 -15.76
N PHE A 18 -8.81 12.77 -14.63
CA PHE A 18 -8.27 12.62 -13.28
C PHE A 18 -8.49 11.22 -12.68
N GLU A 19 -9.02 10.27 -13.44
CA GLU A 19 -9.20 8.88 -13.00
C GLU A 19 -7.84 8.20 -12.82
N ILE A 20 -7.42 8.13 -11.56
CA ILE A 20 -6.38 7.23 -11.10
C ILE A 20 -7.09 6.01 -10.52
N ASP A 21 -6.53 4.82 -10.74
CA ASP A 21 -6.84 3.67 -9.89
C ASP A 21 -6.20 3.90 -8.50
N PHE A 22 -6.97 4.51 -7.59
CA PHE A 22 -6.48 4.88 -6.26
C PHE A 22 -6.07 3.67 -5.43
N ASP A 23 -6.79 2.56 -5.54
CA ASP A 23 -6.48 1.33 -4.80
C ASP A 23 -5.13 0.77 -5.23
N GLN A 24 -4.90 0.70 -6.54
CA GLN A 24 -3.61 0.29 -7.10
C GLN A 24 -2.51 1.27 -6.67
N TYR A 25 -2.74 2.59 -6.80
CA TYR A 25 -1.75 3.61 -6.47
C TYR A 25 -1.36 3.56 -4.98
N ILE A 26 -2.33 3.47 -4.08
CA ILE A 26 -2.10 3.35 -2.62
C ILE A 26 -1.31 2.08 -2.32
N THR A 27 -1.66 0.96 -2.96
CA THR A 27 -0.95 -0.31 -2.81
C THR A 27 0.50 -0.19 -3.26
N GLU A 28 0.74 0.44 -4.41
CA GLU A 28 2.08 0.72 -4.92
C GLU A 28 2.88 1.61 -3.97
N ARG A 29 2.30 2.69 -3.42
CA ARG A 29 2.98 3.56 -2.44
C ARG A 29 3.36 2.82 -1.17
N ARG A 30 2.49 1.94 -0.67
CA ARG A 30 2.81 1.07 0.48
C ARG A 30 3.94 0.09 0.14
N GLN A 31 3.95 -0.44 -1.08
CA GLN A 31 5.02 -1.31 -1.55
C GLN A 31 6.34 -0.57 -1.71
N ASP A 32 6.32 0.66 -2.24
CA ASP A 32 7.49 1.50 -2.36
C ASP A 32 8.11 1.76 -0.99
N CYS A 33 7.31 2.06 0.03
CA CYS A 33 7.75 2.17 1.42
C CYS A 33 8.52 0.93 1.89
N ARG A 34 7.93 -0.26 1.70
CA ARG A 34 8.59 -1.54 2.04
C ARG A 34 9.90 -1.72 1.27
N SER A 35 9.90 -1.40 -0.02
CA SER A 35 11.09 -1.54 -0.86
C SER A 35 12.20 -0.55 -0.49
N TRP A 36 11.85 0.67 -0.09
CA TRP A 36 12.81 1.71 0.24
C TRP A 36 13.53 1.43 1.54
N ASN A 37 12.85 0.88 2.54
CA ASN A 37 13.51 0.40 3.75
C ASN A 37 14.61 -0.62 3.41
N GLN A 38 14.35 -1.51 2.46
CA GLN A 38 15.34 -2.47 1.97
C GLN A 38 16.39 -1.84 1.06
N THR A 39 16.11 -0.73 0.39
CA THR A 39 16.99 -0.11 -0.61
C THR A 39 17.99 0.88 0.00
N ILE A 40 17.68 1.45 1.17
CA ILE A 40 18.60 2.33 1.89
C ILE A 40 19.82 1.53 2.34
N LYS A 41 20.92 1.62 1.59
CA LYS A 41 22.15 0.84 1.83
C LYS A 41 23.40 1.66 1.55
N GLY A 42 24.55 1.11 1.95
CA GLY A 42 25.87 1.71 1.72
C GLY A 42 26.31 2.60 2.87
N THR A 43 27.17 3.58 2.56
CA THR A 43 27.76 4.50 3.55
C THR A 43 26.72 5.47 4.10
N LEU A 44 26.96 6.04 5.30
CA LEU A 44 26.04 7.00 5.92
C LEU A 44 25.70 8.18 5.01
N SER A 45 26.71 8.75 4.33
CA SER A 45 26.49 9.84 3.38
C SER A 45 25.58 9.42 2.21
N ASN A 46 25.69 8.18 1.73
CA ASN A 46 24.81 7.68 0.67
C ASN A 46 23.37 7.50 1.18
N ARG A 47 23.20 7.00 2.40
CA ARG A 47 21.87 6.81 3.01
C ARG A 47 21.15 8.13 3.24
N ILE A 48 21.86 9.15 3.74
CA ILE A 48 21.34 10.52 3.89
C ILE A 48 20.87 11.07 2.53
N GLU A 49 21.69 10.90 1.49
CA GLU A 49 21.35 11.37 0.13
C GLU A 49 20.12 10.64 -0.45
N GLN A 50 20.02 9.32 -0.24
CA GLN A 50 18.86 8.54 -0.64
C GLN A 50 17.57 9.02 0.05
N CYS A 51 17.63 9.35 1.35
CA CYS A 51 16.49 9.93 2.06
C CYS A 51 16.08 11.29 1.49
N LYS A 52 17.04 12.17 1.18
CA LYS A 52 16.76 13.47 0.54
C LYS A 52 16.05 13.31 -0.79
N ILE A 53 16.54 12.42 -1.65
CA ILE A 53 15.92 12.14 -2.95
C ILE A 53 14.49 11.60 -2.79
N ALA A 54 14.24 10.74 -1.79
CA ALA A 54 12.90 10.22 -1.52
C ALA A 54 11.95 11.34 -1.07
N ILE A 55 12.38 12.22 -0.16
CA ILE A 55 11.61 13.37 0.30
C ILE A 55 11.24 14.29 -0.87
N GLU A 56 12.20 14.60 -1.75
CA GLU A 56 11.94 15.46 -2.92
C GLU A 56 10.93 14.85 -3.91
N LYS A 57 10.92 13.53 -4.06
CA LYS A 57 9.92 12.83 -4.89
C LYS A 57 8.54 12.93 -4.27
N LEU A 58 8.43 12.66 -2.98
CA LEU A 58 7.16 12.77 -2.25
C LEU A 58 6.62 14.20 -2.28
N ASP A 59 7.47 15.21 -2.15
CA ASP A 59 7.06 16.62 -2.27
C ASP A 59 6.42 16.94 -3.63
N LYS A 60 6.96 16.40 -4.73
CA LYS A 60 6.37 16.59 -6.06
C LYS A 60 5.03 15.89 -6.20
N GLU A 61 4.89 14.69 -5.64
CA GLU A 61 3.63 13.92 -5.67
C GLU A 61 2.53 14.59 -4.82
N ILE A 62 2.90 15.10 -3.64
CA ILE A 62 2.00 15.88 -2.77
C ILE A 62 1.47 17.11 -3.52
N ASN A 63 2.36 17.91 -4.10
CA ASN A 63 1.96 19.10 -4.86
C ASN A 63 1.01 18.75 -6.01
N LEU A 64 1.27 17.66 -6.72
CA LEU A 64 0.39 17.19 -7.79
C LEU A 64 -1.01 16.82 -7.26
N CYS A 65 -1.08 16.14 -6.11
CA CYS A 65 -2.36 15.76 -5.50
C CYS A 65 -3.14 17.00 -5.02
N ASP A 66 -2.47 17.95 -4.37
CA ASP A 66 -3.08 19.22 -3.93
C ASP A 66 -3.62 20.05 -5.10
N GLU A 67 -2.87 20.14 -6.20
CA GLU A 67 -3.31 20.80 -7.44
C GLU A 67 -4.55 20.12 -8.04
N ARG A 68 -4.58 18.78 -8.05
CA ARG A 68 -5.72 18.01 -8.59
C ARG A 68 -6.96 18.14 -7.71
N ALA A 69 -6.82 18.05 -6.39
CA ALA A 69 -7.93 18.27 -5.45
C ALA A 69 -8.52 19.67 -5.63
N SER A 70 -7.67 20.70 -5.69
CA SER A 70 -8.10 22.08 -5.94
C SER A 70 -8.84 22.23 -7.29
N SER A 71 -8.38 21.53 -8.34
CA SER A 71 -9.04 21.54 -9.65
C SER A 71 -10.42 20.88 -9.61
N ILE A 72 -10.60 19.83 -8.80
CA ILE A 72 -11.87 19.12 -8.66
C ILE A 72 -12.89 19.96 -7.88
N GLU A 73 -12.48 20.62 -6.80
CA GLU A 73 -13.34 21.53 -6.02
C GLU A 73 -13.91 22.68 -6.85
N LEU A 74 -13.13 23.16 -7.82
CA LEU A 74 -13.53 24.26 -8.71
C LEU A 74 -14.37 23.79 -9.90
N ASP A 75 -14.41 22.50 -10.20
CA ASP A 75 -15.22 21.98 -11.29
C ASP A 75 -16.71 22.09 -10.93
N ARG A 76 -17.51 22.64 -11.84
CA ARG A 76 -18.97 22.80 -11.66
C ARG A 76 -19.77 21.94 -12.63
N VAL A 77 -19.08 21.23 -13.52
CA VAL A 77 -19.71 20.46 -14.60
C VAL A 77 -19.98 19.03 -14.15
N SER A 78 -19.10 18.47 -13.31
CA SER A 78 -19.24 17.08 -12.90
C SER A 78 -20.30 16.85 -11.81
N PRO A 79 -20.85 15.62 -11.73
CA PRO A 79 -21.81 15.26 -10.68
C PRO A 79 -21.19 15.43 -9.29
N PRO A 80 -21.88 16.08 -8.32
CA PRO A 80 -21.34 16.33 -6.98
C PRO A 80 -20.87 15.07 -6.25
N TYR A 81 -21.61 13.97 -6.40
CA TYR A 81 -21.23 12.69 -5.78
C TYR A 81 -19.87 12.18 -6.27
N TYR A 82 -19.59 12.32 -7.56
CA TYR A 82 -18.32 11.88 -8.15
C TYR A 82 -17.16 12.80 -7.74
N GLN A 83 -17.42 14.11 -7.63
CA GLN A 83 -16.45 15.07 -7.10
C GLN A 83 -16.09 14.75 -5.65
N CYS A 84 -17.08 14.51 -4.79
CA CYS A 84 -16.85 14.11 -3.40
C CYS A 84 -16.03 12.83 -3.32
N TRP A 85 -16.40 11.80 -4.09
CA TRP A 85 -15.66 10.53 -4.12
C TRP A 85 -14.19 10.73 -4.50
N LEU A 86 -13.90 11.53 -5.53
CA LEU A 86 -12.51 11.80 -5.92
C LEU A 86 -11.73 12.60 -4.87
N LEU A 87 -12.35 13.63 -4.28
CA LEU A 87 -11.70 14.43 -3.23
C LEU A 87 -11.33 13.57 -2.03
N GLU A 88 -12.26 12.72 -1.55
CA GLU A 88 -12.00 11.78 -0.46
C GLU A 88 -10.82 10.84 -0.78
N ASN A 89 -10.69 10.39 -2.03
CA ASN A 89 -9.58 9.54 -2.44
C ASN A 89 -8.23 10.29 -2.53
N TYR A 90 -8.22 11.54 -3.03
CA TYR A 90 -7.02 12.37 -3.01
C TYR A 90 -6.57 12.71 -1.58
N GLU A 91 -7.51 12.97 -0.67
CA GLU A 91 -7.21 13.20 0.75
C GLU A 91 -6.57 11.96 1.41
N GLN A 92 -7.10 10.75 1.12
CA GLN A 92 -6.49 9.51 1.59
C GLN A 92 -5.07 9.34 1.06
N LEU A 93 -4.84 9.62 -0.22
CA LEU A 93 -3.51 9.54 -0.81
C LEU A 93 -2.54 10.54 -0.19
N LEU A 94 -2.97 11.80 -0.02
CA LEU A 94 -2.18 12.84 0.65
C LEU A 94 -1.78 12.43 2.06
N SER A 95 -2.71 11.85 2.83
CA SER A 95 -2.41 11.36 4.18
C SER A 95 -1.27 10.34 4.18
N ILE A 96 -1.22 9.44 3.19
CA ILE A 96 -0.15 8.44 3.06
C ILE A 96 1.16 9.12 2.67
N LEU A 97 1.15 9.98 1.64
CA LEU A 97 2.35 10.65 1.15
C LEU A 97 3.01 11.54 2.22
N TYR A 98 2.20 12.27 2.99
CA TYR A 98 2.70 13.08 4.10
C TYR A 98 3.31 12.23 5.22
N ALA A 99 2.68 11.11 5.59
CA ALA A 99 3.23 10.19 6.57
C ALA A 99 4.58 9.61 6.11
N LEU A 100 4.67 9.19 4.85
CA LEU A 100 5.93 8.71 4.27
C LEU A 100 7.02 9.78 4.29
N LYS A 101 6.67 11.02 3.93
CA LYS A 101 7.62 12.14 3.94
C LYS A 101 8.17 12.39 5.35
N ALA A 102 7.30 12.36 6.37
CA ALA A 102 7.70 12.52 7.76
C ALA A 102 8.63 11.38 8.22
N TRP A 103 8.31 10.14 7.85
CA TRP A 103 9.13 8.98 8.13
C TRP A 103 10.55 9.10 7.52
N PHE A 104 10.66 9.48 6.24
CA PHE A 104 11.97 9.70 5.61
C PHE A 104 12.78 10.84 6.24
N ARG A 105 12.10 11.90 6.70
CA ARG A 105 12.75 12.99 7.43
C ARG A 105 13.38 12.49 8.72
N GLN A 106 12.65 11.70 9.49
CA GLN A 106 13.17 11.11 10.71
C GLN A 106 14.40 10.22 10.43
N TYR A 107 14.31 9.32 9.45
CA TYR A 107 15.44 8.47 9.04
C TYR A 107 16.66 9.29 8.61
N GLN A 108 16.46 10.38 7.86
CA GLN A 108 17.54 11.27 7.47
C GLN A 108 18.22 11.89 8.69
N ASP A 109 17.43 12.42 9.62
CA ASP A 109 17.92 13.08 10.83
C ASP A 109 18.71 12.10 11.72
N ASP A 110 18.24 10.86 11.85
CA ASP A 110 18.93 9.79 12.61
C ASP A 110 20.28 9.42 11.97
N TYR A 111 20.34 9.32 10.63
CA TYR A 111 21.60 9.08 9.93
C TYR A 111 22.57 10.26 10.04
N GLU A 112 22.07 11.50 10.01
CA GLU A 112 22.89 12.70 10.22
C GLU A 112 23.44 12.76 11.67
N ALA A 113 22.62 12.40 12.66
CA ALA A 113 23.02 12.29 14.06
C ALA A 113 24.11 11.21 14.25
N LEU A 114 23.91 10.02 13.68
CA LEU A 114 24.90 8.95 13.70
C LEU A 114 26.23 9.39 13.05
N HIS A 115 26.14 10.06 11.89
CA HIS A 115 27.32 10.59 11.22
C HIS A 115 28.09 11.59 12.10
N HIS A 116 27.38 12.46 12.82
CA HIS A 116 27.98 13.38 13.78
C HIS A 116 28.62 12.69 14.98
N ALA A 117 27.96 11.70 15.58
CA ALA A 117 28.49 10.95 16.73
C ALA A 117 29.81 10.24 16.38
N LEU A 118 29.85 9.58 15.22
CA LEU A 118 31.06 8.92 14.71
C LEU A 118 32.17 9.93 14.42
N SER A 119 31.84 11.09 13.85
CA SER A 119 32.82 12.16 13.61
C SER A 119 33.46 12.67 14.92
N ASN A 120 32.66 12.74 15.98
CA ASN A 120 33.11 13.16 17.31
C ASN A 120 33.74 12.03 18.15
N ARG A 121 33.81 10.81 17.62
CA ARG A 121 34.29 9.59 18.33
C ARG A 121 33.47 9.25 19.57
N ASP A 122 32.19 9.60 19.58
CA ASP A 122 31.26 9.19 20.63
C ASP A 122 30.66 7.82 20.29
N ALA A 123 31.36 6.77 20.71
CA ALA A 123 30.99 5.39 20.38
C ALA A 123 29.68 4.95 21.05
N MET A 124 29.39 5.41 22.27
CA MET A 124 28.19 5.01 23.00
C MET A 124 26.94 5.51 22.28
N THR A 125 26.90 6.80 21.96
CA THR A 125 25.77 7.41 21.23
C THR A 125 25.63 6.84 19.83
N ALA A 126 26.74 6.58 19.12
CA ALA A 126 26.69 5.99 17.79
C ALA A 126 26.13 4.56 17.80
N GLU A 127 26.50 3.73 18.78
CA GLU A 127 25.98 2.36 18.94
C GLU A 127 24.51 2.32 19.32
N GLU A 128 24.02 3.29 20.10
CA GLU A 128 22.60 3.44 20.43
C GLU A 128 21.78 3.77 19.19
N ILE A 129 22.13 4.86 18.48
CA ILE A 129 21.41 5.28 17.27
C ILE A 129 21.44 4.20 16.18
N GLN A 130 22.58 3.53 16.01
CA GLN A 130 22.68 2.48 15.00
C GLN A 130 21.76 1.29 15.31
N ARG A 131 21.57 0.95 16.59
CA ARG A 131 20.65 -0.11 16.99
C ARG A 131 19.20 0.25 16.69
N ASP A 132 18.81 1.48 16.99
CA ASP A 132 17.45 1.97 16.75
C ASP A 132 17.15 2.02 15.23
N LEU A 133 18.15 2.37 14.41
CA LEU A 133 18.05 2.34 12.94
C LEU A 133 17.95 0.92 12.35
N GLU A 134 18.46 -0.08 13.07
CA GLU A 134 18.37 -1.50 12.69
C GLU A 134 17.08 -2.16 13.21
N GLU A 135 16.33 -1.49 14.10
CA GLU A 135 15.03 -1.95 14.59
C GLU A 135 13.95 -1.77 13.51
N PRO A 136 13.08 -2.78 13.27
CA PRO A 136 12.02 -2.66 12.28
C PRO A 136 11.05 -1.55 12.68
N SER A 137 10.93 -0.50 11.85
CA SER A 137 9.92 0.54 12.10
C SER A 137 8.51 -0.01 11.87
N GLU A 138 7.51 0.60 12.51
CA GLU A 138 6.07 0.31 12.31
C GLU A 138 5.63 0.43 10.83
N TYR A 139 6.35 1.22 10.02
CA TYR A 139 6.12 1.35 8.57
C TYR A 139 6.96 0.38 7.72
N GLY A 140 7.78 -0.47 8.35
CA GLY A 140 8.76 -1.38 7.76
C GLY A 140 8.58 -2.84 8.19
N LEU A 141 7.43 -3.44 7.86
CA LEU A 141 7.05 -4.86 7.94
C LEU A 141 7.02 -5.53 9.33
N PRO A 142 5.98 -6.34 9.63
CA PRO A 142 6.14 -7.50 10.50
C PRO A 142 7.16 -8.44 9.86
N THR A 143 8.12 -8.92 10.64
CA THR A 143 8.93 -10.10 10.29
C THR A 143 8.04 -11.24 9.82
N GLU A 144 8.54 -12.09 8.93
CA GLU A 144 7.85 -13.15 8.18
C GLU A 144 7.07 -14.20 9.03
N GLU A 145 6.91 -14.01 10.34
CA GLU A 145 6.14 -14.88 11.23
C GLU A 145 4.61 -14.63 11.21
N GLU A 146 4.12 -13.46 10.76
CA GLU A 146 2.66 -13.24 10.70
C GLU A 146 1.98 -13.85 9.45
N SER A 147 2.75 -14.37 8.49
CA SER A 147 2.20 -15.00 7.27
C SER A 147 2.05 -16.52 7.36
N GLN A 148 2.29 -17.13 8.52
CA GLN A 148 2.08 -18.56 8.77
C GLN A 148 0.79 -18.88 9.56
N SER A 149 -0.19 -17.98 9.55
CA SER A 149 -1.56 -18.37 9.91
C SER A 149 -2.18 -19.09 8.71
N GLU A 150 -1.78 -20.34 8.48
CA GLU A 150 -2.51 -21.25 7.60
C GLU A 150 -3.97 -21.34 8.08
N PRO A 151 -4.98 -21.27 7.20
CA PRO A 151 -6.30 -21.74 7.58
C PRO A 151 -6.17 -23.25 7.76
N GLU A 152 -6.42 -23.76 8.96
CA GLU A 152 -6.60 -25.20 9.19
C GLU A 152 -7.68 -25.69 8.22
N GLU A 153 -7.23 -26.41 7.20
CA GLU A 153 -8.05 -27.22 6.31
C GLU A 153 -8.69 -28.29 7.20
N ASP A 154 -9.98 -28.16 7.45
CA ASP A 154 -10.78 -29.13 8.20
C ASP A 154 -10.89 -30.41 7.35
N SER A 155 -9.85 -31.23 7.46
CA SER A 155 -9.69 -32.54 6.84
C SER A 155 -10.77 -33.48 7.34
N GLU A 156 -11.56 -34.01 6.40
CA GLU A 156 -12.55 -35.05 6.61
C GLU A 156 -11.99 -36.21 7.45
N VAL A 157 -12.69 -36.53 8.54
CA VAL A 157 -12.51 -37.76 9.29
C VAL A 157 -13.57 -38.76 8.82
N GLU A 158 -13.14 -39.70 7.99
CA GLU A 158 -13.80 -41.00 7.80
C GLU A 158 -13.76 -41.73 9.14
N ASP A 159 -14.92 -41.97 9.75
CA ASP A 159 -15.08 -42.83 10.93
C ASP A 159 -15.87 -44.09 10.52
N ASP A 160 -15.10 -45.16 10.33
CA ASP A 160 -15.56 -46.53 10.17
C ASP A 160 -16.41 -46.95 11.38
N SER A 161 -17.68 -47.25 11.13
CA SER A 161 -18.50 -47.99 12.09
C SER A 161 -19.19 -49.15 11.38
N GLU A 162 -18.56 -50.32 11.50
CA GLU A 162 -19.14 -51.63 11.25
C GLU A 162 -20.42 -51.82 12.07
N ASP A 163 -21.55 -52.07 11.40
CA ASP A 163 -22.64 -52.85 12.00
C ASP A 163 -23.22 -53.82 10.96
N GLY A 164 -23.26 -55.07 11.35
CA GLY A 164 -23.47 -56.21 10.48
C GLY A 164 -24.94 -56.47 10.16
N SER A 165 -25.16 -57.08 9.00
CA SER A 165 -26.25 -58.04 8.79
C SER A 165 -25.92 -58.94 7.62
N GLU A 166 -25.79 -60.23 7.93
CA GLU A 166 -25.55 -61.34 7.01
C GLU A 166 -26.75 -61.67 6.11
N SER A 167 -26.49 -62.60 5.19
CA SER A 167 -27.39 -63.35 4.29
C SER A 167 -27.53 -62.71 2.91
N GLY A 168 -27.01 -63.27 1.81
CA GLY A 168 -26.76 -64.66 1.47
C GLY A 168 -27.76 -65.07 0.41
N PHE A 169 -27.32 -65.21 -0.85
CA PHE A 169 -27.63 -66.33 -1.76
C PHE A 169 -27.05 -66.04 -3.17
N GLU A 170 -26.56 -67.12 -3.78
CA GLU A 170 -25.95 -67.23 -5.11
C GLU A 170 -27.00 -67.35 -6.25
N ASP A 171 -26.48 -67.28 -7.48
CA ASP A 171 -27.07 -67.63 -8.81
C ASP A 171 -28.12 -66.65 -9.41
N ASP A 172 -28.10 -66.28 -10.70
CA ASP A 172 -27.80 -67.03 -11.93
C ASP A 172 -27.57 -66.04 -13.11
N PRO A 173 -26.83 -66.37 -14.19
CA PRO A 173 -26.72 -65.58 -15.41
C PRO A 173 -27.75 -66.00 -16.49
N GLU A 174 -27.80 -65.22 -17.57
CA GLU A 174 -28.43 -65.50 -18.88
C GLU A 174 -29.89 -65.06 -19.17
N GLN A 175 -29.94 -64.16 -20.17
CA GLN A 175 -30.80 -64.14 -21.37
C GLN A 175 -32.32 -64.05 -21.25
N SER A 176 -32.86 -62.91 -21.71
CA SER A 176 -33.65 -62.80 -22.96
C SER A 176 -33.87 -61.36 -23.38
#